data_AF-A0A538SFQ1-F1
#
_entry.id   AF-A0A538SFQ1-F1
#
_cell.length_a   1.000
_cell.length_b   1.000
_cell.length_c   1.000
_cell.angle_alpha   90.00
_cell.angle_beta   90.00
_cell.angle_gamma   90.00
#
_symmetry.space_group_name_H-M   'P 1'
#
loop_
_entity.id
_entity.type
_entity.pdbx_description
1 polymer ?
#
loop_
_entity_poly.entity_id
_entity_poly.type
_entity_poly.pdbx_seq_one_letter_code
_entity_poly.pdbx_strand_id
1 'polypeptide(L)'
;MTEPRDESRRRFFKILVVVPVVFGVGTRLLWPDMLPGAEAPRAEPGPVKRGLVPTPECGDDDEPTPAETEGPFFKPRSPLRTSLLETGIEGTRIELAGRVFSRDCRPLPHVLVDFWHADRDGNYDNVGFRLRGHQFTD
;
A
#
# COMPACT_ATOMS: atom_id res chain seq x y z
N MET A 1 -10.90 -24.20 36.34
CA MET A 1 -11.67 -23.70 35.19
C MET A 1 -11.11 -22.33 34.88
N THR A 2 -10.13 -22.31 33.99
CA THR A 2 -9.25 -21.17 33.74
C THR A 2 -9.16 -20.97 32.25
N GLU A 3 -9.65 -19.82 31.82
CA GLU A 3 -9.60 -19.28 30.48
C GLU A 3 -8.14 -19.03 30.05
N PRO A 4 -7.64 -19.65 28.97
CA PRO A 4 -6.34 -19.28 28.43
C PRO A 4 -6.48 -17.98 27.63
N ARG A 5 -6.04 -16.89 28.24
CA ARG A 5 -5.83 -15.59 27.59
C ARG A 5 -4.69 -15.68 26.58
N ASP A 6 -5.00 -15.16 25.40
CA ASP A 6 -4.14 -14.74 24.30
C ASP A 6 -2.80 -14.11 24.73
N GLU A 7 -1.71 -14.83 24.44
CA GLU A 7 -0.31 -14.43 24.69
C GLU A 7 0.39 -13.91 23.40
N SER A 8 -0.37 -13.60 22.34
CA SER A 8 0.19 -13.18 21.04
C SER A 8 0.23 -11.67 20.82
N ARG A 9 -0.39 -10.86 21.68
CA ARG A 9 -0.58 -9.41 21.45
C ARG A 9 0.51 -8.49 22.04
N ARG A 10 1.70 -9.00 22.39
CA ARG A 10 2.79 -8.18 22.97
C ARG A 10 4.18 -8.53 22.44
N ARG A 11 4.36 -8.50 21.12
CA ARG A 11 5.71 -8.29 20.53
C ARG A 11 5.79 -6.90 19.93
N PHE A 12 5.69 -5.90 20.81
CA PHE A 12 6.16 -4.55 20.53
C PHE A 12 7.69 -4.57 20.47
N PHE A 13 8.21 -4.06 19.37
CA PHE A 13 9.60 -3.63 19.15
C PHE A 13 10.22 -3.04 20.43
N LYS A 14 11.26 -3.71 20.96
CA LYS A 14 12.27 -3.10 21.82
C LYS A 14 13.64 -3.54 21.35
N ILE A 15 14.09 -2.93 20.25
CA ILE A 15 15.52 -2.88 19.93
C ILE A 15 16.13 -1.86 20.91
N LEU A 16 16.71 -2.35 21.99
CA LEU A 16 17.56 -1.57 22.89
C LEU A 16 18.96 -1.53 22.27
N VAL A 17 19.29 -0.44 21.59
CA VAL A 17 20.69 -0.14 21.23
C VAL A 17 21.38 0.37 22.48
N VAL A 18 22.32 -0.40 23.01
CA VAL A 18 23.22 0.03 24.08
C VAL A 18 24.30 0.92 23.46
N VAL A 19 24.23 2.23 23.72
CA VAL A 19 25.31 3.16 23.35
C VAL A 19 26.31 3.19 24.51
N PRO A 20 27.60 2.85 24.30
CA PRO A 20 28.60 2.99 25.34
C PRO A 20 28.89 4.48 25.59
N VAL A 21 28.63 4.94 26.80
CA VAL A 21 29.08 6.26 27.29
C VAL A 21 30.57 6.14 27.61
N VAL A 22 31.43 6.66 26.75
CA VAL A 22 32.86 6.85 27.05
C VAL A 22 33.03 8.28 27.58
N PHE A 23 33.22 8.40 28.90
CA PHE A 23 33.68 9.64 29.52
C PHE A 23 35.18 9.81 29.22
N GLY A 24 35.49 10.71 28.29
CA GLY A 24 36.85 11.13 27.97
C GLY A 24 36.95 12.66 28.00
N VAL A 25 37.59 13.18 29.03
CA VAL A 25 37.98 14.58 29.20
C VAL A 25 38.95 14.99 28.10
N GLY A 26 38.70 16.09 27.40
CA GLY A 26 39.76 16.81 26.68
C GLY A 26 39.38 17.45 25.34
N THR A 27 39.40 18.78 25.33
CA THR A 27 39.80 19.68 24.22
C THR A 27 39.00 19.72 22.91
N ARG A 28 38.43 20.91 22.66
CA ARG A 28 37.92 21.40 21.37
C ARG A 28 38.99 21.30 20.28
N LEU A 29 38.75 20.51 19.23
CA LEU A 29 39.40 20.62 17.93
C LEU A 29 38.42 20.12 16.83
N LEU A 30 37.92 21.07 16.03
CA LEU A 30 37.50 20.95 14.63
C LEU A 30 36.67 19.71 14.24
N TRP A 31 35.34 19.83 14.29
CA TRP A 31 34.46 18.89 13.58
C TRP A 31 34.42 19.28 12.09
N PRO A 32 34.77 18.39 11.14
CA PRO A 32 34.59 18.68 9.73
C PRO A 32 33.10 18.58 9.36
N ASP A 33 32.58 19.64 8.74
CA ASP A 33 31.35 19.63 7.96
C ASP A 33 31.51 18.69 6.76
N MET A 34 31.16 17.40 6.92
CA MET A 34 30.92 16.54 5.76
C MET A 34 30.09 15.31 6.14
N LEU A 35 28.78 15.43 5.98
CA LEU A 35 27.95 14.30 5.56
C LEU A 35 27.47 14.62 4.14
N PRO A 36 28.00 13.95 3.10
CA PRO A 36 27.45 14.07 1.77
C PRO A 36 26.02 13.55 1.79
N GLY A 37 25.11 14.33 1.18
CA GLY A 37 23.70 13.95 1.02
C GLY A 37 23.59 12.55 0.43
N ALA A 38 22.97 11.64 1.18
CA ALA A 38 22.59 10.34 0.68
C ALA A 38 21.43 10.51 -0.29
N GLU A 39 21.73 10.74 -1.56
CA GLU A 39 20.75 10.61 -2.64
C GLU A 39 20.35 9.13 -2.70
N ALA A 40 19.11 8.82 -2.30
CA ALA A 40 18.58 7.47 -2.43
C ALA A 40 18.62 7.06 -3.91
N PRO A 41 19.10 5.85 -4.26
CA PRO A 41 19.08 5.40 -5.64
C PRO A 41 17.63 5.37 -6.12
N ARG A 42 17.33 6.18 -7.14
CA ARG A 42 16.05 6.10 -7.85
C ARG A 42 15.99 4.71 -8.47
N ALA A 43 14.99 3.93 -8.07
CA ALA A 43 14.72 2.66 -8.72
C ALA A 43 14.35 2.95 -10.17
N GLU A 44 15.25 2.60 -11.10
CA GLU A 44 14.95 2.58 -12.53
C GLU A 44 13.71 1.70 -12.74
N PRO A 45 12.69 2.14 -13.49
CA PRO A 45 11.54 1.31 -13.78
C PRO A 45 12.02 0.08 -14.54
N GLY A 46 11.98 -1.06 -13.87
CA GLY A 46 12.32 -2.36 -14.44
C GLY A 46 11.41 -2.69 -15.63
N PRO A 47 11.82 -3.61 -16.52
CA PRO A 47 11.02 -4.01 -17.66
C PRO A 47 9.64 -4.47 -17.18
N VAL A 48 8.59 -3.85 -17.74
CA VAL A 48 7.19 -4.22 -17.48
C VAL A 48 7.02 -5.70 -17.82
N LYS A 49 6.86 -6.54 -16.80
CA LYS A 49 6.62 -7.96 -16.99
C LYS A 49 5.25 -8.11 -17.64
N ARG A 50 5.22 -8.38 -18.94
CA ARG A 50 4.02 -8.79 -19.67
C ARG A 50 3.62 -10.18 -19.19
N GLY A 51 2.41 -10.28 -18.63
CA GLY A 51 1.80 -11.52 -18.19
C GLY A 51 2.21 -11.93 -16.78
N LEU A 52 1.81 -11.14 -15.78
CA LEU A 52 1.72 -11.68 -14.43
C LEU A 52 0.72 -12.84 -14.46
N VAL A 53 1.08 -13.96 -13.84
CA VAL A 53 0.10 -15.03 -13.59
C VAL A 53 -0.96 -14.42 -12.67
N PRO A 54 -2.25 -14.50 -13.02
CA PRO A 54 -3.31 -14.05 -12.13
C PRO A 54 -3.17 -14.70 -10.75
N THR A 55 -3.67 -14.03 -9.71
CA THR A 55 -3.89 -14.71 -8.43
C THR A 55 -4.72 -15.98 -8.70
N PRO A 56 -4.42 -17.10 -8.03
CA PRO A 56 -5.22 -18.32 -8.18
C PRO A 56 -6.72 -18.03 -8.09
N GLU A 57 -7.49 -18.74 -8.92
CA GLU A 57 -8.95 -18.67 -8.87
C GLU A 57 -9.47 -19.32 -7.59
N CYS A 58 -10.71 -19.00 -7.24
CA CYS A 58 -11.40 -19.55 -6.05
C CYS A 58 -11.43 -21.09 -6.05
N GLY A 59 -11.11 -21.69 -4.90
CA GLY A 59 -11.13 -23.12 -4.57
C GLY A 59 -11.55 -23.37 -3.11
N ASP A 60 -11.59 -24.64 -2.73
CA ASP A 60 -12.21 -25.10 -1.46
C ASP A 60 -11.51 -24.58 -0.18
N ASP A 61 -10.25 -24.14 -0.30
CA ASP A 61 -9.43 -23.60 0.78
C ASP A 61 -9.33 -22.06 0.75
N ASP A 62 -10.08 -21.38 -0.13
CA ASP A 62 -9.97 -19.92 -0.26
C ASP A 62 -10.79 -19.17 0.78
N GLU A 63 -10.11 -18.24 1.44
CA GLU A 63 -10.70 -17.34 2.42
C GLU A 63 -11.27 -16.08 1.73
N PRO A 64 -12.37 -15.49 2.25
CA PRO A 64 -12.85 -14.20 1.77
C PRO A 64 -11.74 -13.14 1.84
N THR A 65 -11.71 -12.23 0.85
CA THR A 65 -10.78 -11.09 0.89
C THR A 65 -10.90 -10.38 2.25
N PRO A 66 -9.81 -10.30 3.03
CA PRO A 66 -9.88 -9.74 4.37
C PRO A 66 -10.25 -8.27 4.31
N ALA A 67 -11.02 -7.82 5.29
CA ALA A 67 -11.36 -6.42 5.43
C ALA A 67 -10.17 -5.66 6.04
N GLU A 68 -9.83 -4.53 5.42
CA GLU A 68 -8.81 -3.61 5.90
C GLU A 68 -9.41 -2.24 6.18
N THR A 69 -8.66 -1.39 6.88
CA THR A 69 -9.12 -0.02 7.18
C THR A 69 -9.19 0.82 5.92
N GLU A 70 -10.29 1.57 5.75
CA GLU A 70 -10.49 2.51 4.63
C GLU A 70 -9.41 3.60 4.54
N GLY A 71 -8.90 4.03 5.70
CA GLY A 71 -7.98 5.16 5.81
C GLY A 71 -8.69 6.52 5.70
N PRO A 72 -7.96 7.64 5.85
CA PRO A 72 -8.57 8.96 6.02
C PRO A 72 -8.93 9.67 4.70
N PHE A 73 -8.61 9.07 3.54
CA PHE A 73 -8.67 9.74 2.25
C PHE A 73 -9.77 9.21 1.32
N PHE A 74 -10.67 8.38 1.81
CA PHE A 74 -11.83 7.97 1.03
C PHE A 74 -12.75 9.17 0.74
N LYS A 75 -13.38 9.14 -0.45
CA LYS A 75 -14.38 10.13 -0.85
C LYS A 75 -15.57 9.42 -1.50
N PRO A 76 -16.79 9.59 -0.97
CA PRO A 76 -17.96 9.00 -1.58
C PRO A 76 -18.27 9.65 -2.93
N ARG A 77 -19.04 8.94 -3.77
CA ARG A 77 -19.49 9.39 -5.10
C ARG A 77 -18.35 9.58 -6.10
N SER A 78 -17.39 8.64 -6.12
CA SER A 78 -16.42 8.55 -7.20
C SER A 78 -17.15 8.44 -8.56
N PRO A 79 -16.53 8.86 -9.68
CA PRO A 79 -17.16 8.73 -11.00
C PRO A 79 -17.15 7.27 -11.51
N LEU A 80 -18.17 6.90 -12.29
CA LEU A 80 -18.23 5.60 -12.99
C LEU A 80 -17.23 5.59 -14.16
N ARG A 81 -16.10 4.90 -14.02
CA ARG A 81 -15.05 4.79 -15.05
C ARG A 81 -14.11 3.63 -14.78
N THR A 82 -13.61 3.01 -15.86
CA THR A 82 -12.63 1.89 -15.80
C THR A 82 -11.18 2.37 -15.83
N SER A 83 -10.92 3.56 -16.36
CA SER A 83 -9.60 4.21 -16.30
C SER A 83 -9.64 5.37 -15.32
N LEU A 84 -8.75 5.32 -14.33
CA LEU A 84 -8.57 6.38 -13.34
C LEU A 84 -7.59 7.46 -13.83
N LEU A 85 -6.95 7.22 -14.99
CA LEU A 85 -5.96 8.11 -15.56
C LEU A 85 -6.64 9.30 -16.26
N GLU A 86 -6.16 10.50 -15.94
CA GLU A 86 -6.55 11.77 -16.56
C GLU A 86 -5.33 12.41 -17.22
N THR A 87 -5.56 13.43 -18.05
CA THR A 87 -4.49 14.21 -18.67
C THR A 87 -3.54 14.78 -17.61
N GLY A 88 -2.24 14.71 -17.87
CA GLY A 88 -1.20 15.23 -16.98
C GLY A 88 -0.89 14.36 -15.76
N ILE A 89 -1.40 13.12 -15.68
CA ILE A 89 -0.95 12.16 -14.67
C ILE A 89 0.40 11.57 -15.08
N GLU A 90 1.36 11.64 -14.17
CA GLU A 90 2.68 11.03 -14.29
C GLU A 90 2.79 9.79 -13.41
N GLY A 91 3.66 8.86 -13.80
CA GLY A 91 3.96 7.65 -13.04
C GLY A 91 3.97 6.39 -13.91
N THR A 92 4.25 5.25 -13.28
CA THR A 92 4.19 3.95 -13.93
C THR A 92 2.74 3.55 -14.14
N ARG A 93 2.38 3.17 -15.38
CA ARG A 93 1.02 2.67 -15.67
C ARG A 93 0.85 1.27 -15.09
N ILE A 94 -0.27 1.08 -14.41
CA ILE A 94 -0.70 -0.20 -13.84
C ILE A 94 -2.07 -0.53 -14.43
N GLU A 95 -2.23 -1.76 -14.89
CA GLU A 95 -3.52 -2.33 -15.27
C GLU A 95 -3.92 -3.35 -14.21
N LEU A 96 -5.11 -3.21 -13.66
CA LEU A 96 -5.68 -4.12 -12.68
C LEU A 96 -6.91 -4.79 -13.29
N ALA A 97 -6.88 -6.11 -13.38
CA ALA A 97 -7.98 -6.93 -13.87
C ALA A 97 -8.17 -8.13 -12.94
N GLY A 98 -9.41 -8.60 -12.82
CA GLY A 98 -9.78 -9.70 -11.94
C GLY A 98 -11.28 -9.98 -11.99
N ARG A 99 -11.74 -10.85 -11.11
CA ARG A 99 -13.15 -11.23 -10.95
C ARG A 99 -13.53 -11.19 -9.48
N VAL A 100 -14.82 -11.03 -9.21
CA VAL A 100 -15.39 -11.13 -7.86
C VAL A 100 -16.22 -12.39 -7.77
N PHE A 101 -16.00 -13.18 -6.72
CA PHE A 101 -16.67 -14.45 -6.50
C PHE A 101 -17.46 -14.46 -5.19
N SER A 102 -18.49 -15.30 -5.13
CA SER A 102 -19.12 -15.72 -3.88
C SER A 102 -18.24 -16.73 -3.15
N ARG A 103 -18.63 -17.08 -1.91
CA ARG A 103 -17.97 -18.13 -1.13
C ARG A 103 -18.08 -19.53 -1.74
N ASP A 104 -19.02 -19.74 -2.65
CA ASP A 104 -19.20 -21.00 -3.39
C ASP A 104 -18.50 -20.95 -4.77
N CYS A 105 -17.50 -20.07 -4.92
CA CYS A 105 -16.73 -19.85 -6.14
C CYS A 105 -17.57 -19.53 -7.39
N ARG A 106 -18.69 -18.82 -7.21
CA ARG A 106 -19.54 -18.36 -8.33
C ARG A 106 -19.24 -16.90 -8.65
N PRO A 107 -18.99 -16.53 -9.92
CA PRO A 107 -18.77 -15.12 -10.27
C PRO A 107 -20.02 -14.29 -9.96
N LEU A 108 -19.82 -13.12 -9.39
CA LEU A 108 -20.89 -12.21 -8.98
C LEU A 108 -20.98 -11.03 -9.96
N PRO A 109 -22.09 -10.90 -10.72
CA PRO A 109 -22.31 -9.74 -11.58
C PRO A 109 -22.79 -8.53 -10.78
N HIS A 110 -22.62 -7.34 -11.35
CA HIS A 110 -23.13 -6.07 -10.82
C HIS A 110 -22.66 -5.73 -9.39
N VAL A 111 -21.49 -6.22 -8.99
CA VAL A 111 -20.84 -5.85 -7.72
C VAL A 111 -20.10 -4.53 -7.91
N LEU A 112 -20.38 -3.56 -7.04
CA LEU A 112 -19.65 -2.30 -6.99
C LEU A 112 -18.20 -2.54 -6.55
N VAL A 113 -17.25 -2.05 -7.34
CA VAL A 113 -15.83 -1.98 -6.99
C VAL A 113 -15.38 -0.53 -7.14
N ASP A 114 -15.01 0.10 -6.03
CA ASP A 114 -14.61 1.53 -5.96
C ASP A 114 -13.13 1.63 -5.58
N PHE A 115 -12.35 2.29 -6.44
CA PHE A 115 -10.90 2.43 -6.31
C PHE A 115 -10.51 3.88 -6.03
N TRP A 116 -9.56 4.06 -5.13
CA TRP A 116 -8.88 5.33 -4.90
C TRP A 116 -7.42 5.08 -4.50
N HIS A 117 -6.50 5.92 -4.98
CA HIS A 117 -5.10 5.84 -4.58
C HIS A 117 -4.40 7.21 -4.67
N ALA A 118 -3.20 7.29 -4.09
CA ALA A 118 -2.34 8.45 -4.19
C ALA A 118 -1.66 8.57 -5.57
N ASP A 119 -1.25 9.77 -5.94
CA ASP A 119 -0.35 9.98 -7.09
C ASP A 119 1.08 9.48 -6.82
N ARG A 120 1.97 9.68 -7.80
CA ARG A 120 3.38 9.25 -7.74
C ARG A 120 4.17 9.85 -6.57
N ASP A 121 3.74 10.99 -6.05
CA ASP A 121 4.40 11.72 -4.96
C ASP A 121 3.73 11.42 -3.61
N GLY A 122 2.75 10.51 -3.59
CA GLY A 122 2.04 10.11 -2.38
C GLY A 122 0.88 11.04 -1.99
N ASN A 123 0.47 11.96 -2.88
CA ASN A 123 -0.63 12.89 -2.58
C ASN A 123 -1.98 12.30 -3.01
N TYR A 124 -2.97 12.43 -2.12
CA TYR A 124 -4.37 12.12 -2.43
C TYR A 124 -5.12 13.38 -2.87
N ASP A 125 -5.88 13.30 -3.95
CA ASP A 125 -6.78 14.39 -4.33
C ASP A 125 -7.99 14.43 -3.39
N ASN A 126 -7.95 15.36 -2.45
CA ASN A 126 -9.01 15.60 -1.48
C ASN A 126 -10.03 16.64 -1.98
N VAL A 127 -9.75 17.37 -3.06
CA VAL A 127 -10.63 18.41 -3.62
C VAL A 127 -11.51 17.83 -4.74
N GLY A 128 -10.88 17.25 -5.76
CA GLY A 128 -11.53 16.64 -6.92
C GLY A 128 -11.68 15.12 -6.80
N PHE A 129 -11.61 14.43 -7.95
CA PHE A 129 -11.72 12.97 -8.04
C PHE A 129 -10.57 12.34 -8.83
N ARG A 130 -9.43 13.03 -8.98
CA ARG A 130 -8.27 12.46 -9.68
C ARG A 130 -7.86 11.15 -9.02
N LEU A 131 -7.57 10.13 -9.83
CA LEU A 131 -7.19 8.78 -9.37
C LEU A 131 -8.25 8.10 -8.50
N ARG A 132 -9.53 8.40 -8.75
CA ARG A 132 -10.69 7.75 -8.10
C ARG A 132 -11.71 7.30 -9.12
N GLY A 133 -12.35 6.17 -8.92
CA GLY A 133 -13.44 5.74 -9.80
C GLY A 133 -13.99 4.40 -9.38
N HIS A 134 -15.25 4.16 -9.72
CA HIS A 134 -15.90 2.89 -9.50
C HIS A 134 -16.38 2.27 -10.80
N GLN A 135 -16.61 0.96 -10.73
CA GLN A 135 -17.20 0.14 -11.78
C GLN A 135 -18.08 -0.94 -11.16
N PHE A 136 -18.81 -1.65 -12.01
CA PHE A 136 -19.57 -2.83 -11.64
C PHE A 136 -18.99 -4.04 -12.37
N THR A 137 -18.96 -5.20 -11.71
CA THR A 137 -18.65 -6.47 -12.40
C THR A 137 -19.71 -6.80 -13.45
N ASP A 138 -19.30 -7.57 -14.45
CA ASP A 138 -20.10 -7.99 -15.61
C ASP A 138 -21.10 -9.11 -15.29
#